data_AF-A0A379T8W7-F1
#
_entry.id   AF-A0A379T8W7-F1
#
_cell.length_a   1.000
_cell.length_b   1.000
_cell.length_c   1.000
_cell.angle_alpha   90.00
_cell.angle_beta   90.00
_cell.angle_gamma   90.00
#
_symmetry.space_group_name_H-M   'P 1'
#
loop_
_entity.id
_entity.type
_entity.pdbx_description
1 polymer ?
#
loop_
_entity_poly.entity_id
_entity_poly.type
_entity_poly.pdbx_seq_one_letter_code
_entity_poly.pdbx_strand_id
1 'polypeptide(L)' 'MATKSPSAWGDIALWGPLIQGLAAPLHDLSRGCSVQEIIELALVAAVPRQADVSSESRLQTLVE' A
#
# COMPACT_ATOMS: atom_id res chain seq x y z
N MET A 1 2.04 -15.58 -3.47
CA MET A 1 3.42 -15.17 -3.13
C MET A 1 4.18 -14.95 -4.43
N ALA A 2 4.22 -13.72 -4.94
CA ALA A 2 4.88 -13.43 -6.22
C ALA A 2 6.39 -13.62 -6.07
N THR A 3 6.97 -14.56 -6.82
CA THR A 3 8.42 -14.60 -7.03
C THR A 3 8.79 -13.39 -7.88
N LYS A 4 9.91 -12.73 -7.60
CA LYS A 4 10.48 -11.68 -8.45
C LYS A 4 10.91 -12.32 -9.78
N SER A 5 9.96 -12.55 -10.67
CA SER A 5 10.25 -12.76 -12.08
C SER A 5 10.93 -11.47 -12.57
N PRO A 6 12.03 -11.53 -13.35
CA PRO A 6 12.53 -10.33 -14.00
C PRO A 6 11.34 -9.68 -14.70
N SER A 7 11.02 -8.46 -14.29
CA SER A 7 9.87 -7.72 -14.76
C SER A 7 9.93 -7.74 -16.29
N ALA A 8 8.88 -8.24 -16.93
CA ALA A 8 8.68 -8.07 -18.37
C ALA A 8 8.55 -6.57 -18.77
N TRP A 9 8.71 -5.67 -17.80
CA TRP A 9 8.54 -4.23 -17.80
C TRP A 9 9.72 -3.56 -17.06
N GLY A 10 10.97 -3.84 -17.46
CA GLY A 10 12.16 -3.05 -17.05
C GLY A 10 12.38 -2.81 -15.55
N ASP A 11 13.05 -1.70 -15.19
CA ASP A 11 13.47 -1.33 -13.82
C ASP A 11 12.35 -0.73 -12.95
N ILE A 12 11.11 -1.20 -13.07
CA ILE A 12 10.02 -0.74 -12.21
C ILE A 12 10.17 -1.40 -10.83
N ALA A 13 10.36 -0.60 -9.78
CA ALA A 13 10.37 -1.09 -8.40
C ALA A 13 8.99 -1.65 -8.05
N LEU A 14 8.92 -2.97 -7.86
CA LEU A 14 7.70 -3.66 -7.48
C LEU A 14 7.61 -3.68 -5.95
N TRP A 15 6.90 -2.71 -5.38
CA TRP A 15 6.51 -2.76 -3.97
C TRP A 15 5.50 -3.91 -3.85
N GLY A 16 5.72 -4.82 -2.90
CA GLY A 16 4.96 -6.07 -2.78
C GLY A 16 3.44 -5.87 -2.76
N PRO A 17 2.64 -6.94 -2.84
CA PRO A 17 1.19 -6.82 -2.84
C PRO A 17 0.71 -6.05 -1.59
N LEU A 18 0.24 -4.82 -1.80
CA LEU A 18 -0.23 -3.96 -0.72
C LEU A 18 -1.62 -4.41 -0.30
N ILE A 19 -1.72 -4.91 0.94
CA ILE A 19 -2.98 -5.34 1.52
C ILE A 19 -3.69 -4.13 2.12
N GLN A 20 -4.96 -3.94 1.75
CA GLN A 20 -5.83 -2.89 2.26
C GLN A 20 -7.00 -3.50 3.05
N GLY A 21 -7.77 -2.65 3.75
CA GLY A 21 -8.97 -3.10 4.48
C GLY A 21 -8.73 -3.70 5.88
N LEU A 22 -7.49 -3.99 6.28
CA LEU A 22 -7.17 -4.46 7.63
C LEU A 22 -7.18 -3.33 8.68
N ALA A 23 -7.43 -3.70 9.94
CA ALA A 23 -7.43 -2.76 11.08
C ALA A 23 -6.05 -2.11 11.32
N ALA A 24 -4.97 -2.81 10.94
CA ALA A 24 -3.61 -2.31 10.98
C ALA A 24 -2.90 -2.60 9.64
N PRO A 25 -1.91 -1.78 9.23
CA PRO A 25 -1.08 -2.07 8.06
C PRO A 25 -0.34 -3.41 8.21
N LEU A 26 -0.48 -4.27 7.21
CA LEU A 26 0.20 -5.56 7.14
C LEU A 26 0.49 -5.85 5.68
N HIS A 27 1.76 -6.06 5.34
CA HIS A 27 2.18 -6.36 3.97
C HIS A 27 3.13 -7.55 3.98
N ASP A 28 2.99 -8.42 2.99
CA ASP A 28 3.81 -9.62 2.86
C ASP A 28 5.08 -9.32 2.05
N LEU A 29 6.20 -9.92 2.47
CA LEU A 29 7.46 -9.80 1.74
C LEU A 29 7.54 -10.89 0.67
N SER A 30 7.92 -10.48 -0.54
CA SER A 30 8.25 -11.43 -1.59
C SER A 30 9.49 -12.26 -1.19
N ARG A 31 9.49 -13.56 -1.49
CA ARG A 31 10.68 -14.40 -1.24
C ARG A 31 11.88 -13.87 -2.02
N GLY A 32 13.02 -13.73 -1.34
CA GLY A 32 14.24 -13.18 -1.93
C GLY A 32 14.24 -11.66 -2.08
N CYS A 33 13.38 -10.93 -1.34
CA CYS A 33 13.45 -9.48 -1.26
C CYS A 33 14.79 -8.99 -0.72
N SER A 34 15.26 -7.88 -1.28
CA SER A 34 16.43 -7.14 -0.83
C SER A 34 16.15 -6.36 0.46
N VAL A 35 17.21 -5.96 1.15
CA VAL A 35 17.12 -5.09 2.34
C VAL A 35 16.42 -3.76 2.01
N GLN A 36 16.66 -3.21 0.82
CA GLN A 36 16.02 -1.98 0.37
C GLN A 36 14.49 -2.14 0.28
N GLU A 37 14.01 -3.22 -0.34
CA GLU A 37 12.57 -3.52 -0.45
C GLU A 37 11.91 -3.72 0.93
N ILE A 38 12.65 -4.27 1.91
CA ILE A 38 12.16 -4.40 3.30
C ILE A 38 11.99 -3.03 3.95
N ILE A 39 13.00 -2.15 3.83
CA ILE A 39 12.98 -0.80 4.41
C ILE A 39 11.83 0.00 3.81
N GLU A 40 11.72 -0.03 2.49
CA GLU A 40 10.65 0.59 1.72
C GLU A 40 9.27 0.15 2.23
N LEU A 41 9.01 -1.16 2.24
CA LEU A 41 7.71 -1.67 2.67
C LEU A 41 7.39 -1.34 4.14
N ALA A 42 8.39 -1.33 5.01
CA ALA A 42 8.24 -0.93 6.41
C ALA A 42 7.85 0.55 6.55
N LEU A 43 8.44 1.44 5.72
CA LEU A 43 8.06 2.85 5.69
C LEU A 43 6.61 3.04 5.23
N VAL A 44 6.16 2.28 4.23
CA VAL A 44 4.75 2.31 3.79
C VAL A 44 3.82 1.81 4.89
N ALA A 45 4.17 0.73 5.59
CA ALA A 45 3.38 0.21 6.71
C ALA A 45 3.32 1.18 7.91
N ALA A 46 4.33 2.04 8.07
CA ALA A 46 4.36 3.06 9.12
C ALA A 46 3.46 4.28 8.81
N VAL A 47 3.00 4.44 7.56
CA VAL A 47 2.07 5.53 7.21
C VAL A 47 0.74 5.28 7.92
N PRO A 48 0.23 6.25 8.72
CA PRO A 48 -1.06 6.12 9.35
C PRO A 48 -2.14 5.86 8.33
N ARG A 49 -3.01 4.88 8.61
CA ARG A 49 -4.15 4.59 7.77
C ARG A 49 -5.01 5.86 7.67
N GLN A 50 -5.26 6.36 6.46
CA GLN A 50 -6.38 7.28 6.25
C GLN A 50 -7.65 6.46 6.52
N ALA A 51 -8.14 6.55 7.76
CA ALA A 51 -9.52 6.22 8.04
C ALA A 51 -10.35 7.11 7.12
N ASP A 52 -11.22 6.47 6.34
CA ASP A 52 -12.15 7.16 5.46
C ASP A 52 -12.68 8.41 6.18
N VAL A 53 -12.36 9.60 5.63
CA VAL A 53 -13.03 10.83 6.04
C VAL A 53 -14.43 10.68 5.52
N SER A 54 -15.27 10.03 6.34
CA SER A 54 -16.65 9.74 6.02
C SER A 54 -17.37 11.04 5.74
N SER A 55 -17.58 11.31 4.46
CA SER A 55 -18.82 11.86 3.90
C SER A 55 -19.47 13.09 4.55
N GLU A 56 -18.75 14.00 5.22
CA GLU A 56 -19.39 15.23 5.74
C GLU A 56 -19.46 16.40 4.74
N SER A 57 -18.84 16.28 3.56
CA SER A 57 -18.89 17.34 2.55
C SER A 57 -20.04 17.20 1.55
N ARG A 58 -20.73 16.05 1.49
CA ARG A 58 -21.74 15.78 0.44
C ARG A 58 -23.16 16.25 0.75
N LEU A 59 -23.46 16.60 2.00
CA LEU A 59 -24.80 17.07 2.39
C LEU A 59 -24.94 18.59 2.46
N GLN A 60 -23.86 19.36 2.29
CA GLN A 60 -23.89 20.82 2.35
C GLN A 60 -24.28 21.49 1.03
N THR A 61 -24.46 20.74 -0.05
CA THR A 61 -24.83 21.29 -1.38
C THR A 61 -26.30 21.07 -1.78
N LEU A 62 -27.14 20.58 -0.85
CA LEU A 62 -28.56 20.27 -1.10
C LEU A 62 -29.53 21.27 -0.41
N VAL A 63 -29.01 22.39 0.12
CA VAL A 63 -29.81 23.40 0.83
C VAL A 63 -29.59 24.83 0.31
N GLU A 64 -29.03 24.99 -0.90
CA GLU A 64 -29.23 26.20 -1.71
C GLU A 64 -29.94 25.84 -3.03
#